data_AF-A0A1Q3ST47-F1
#
_entry.id   AF-A0A1Q3ST47-F1
#
_cell.length_a   1.000
_cell.length_b   1.000
_cell.length_c   1.000
_cell.angle_alpha   90.00
_cell.angle_beta   90.00
_cell.angle_gamma   90.00
#
_symmetry.space_group_name_H-M   'P 1'
#
loop_
_entity.id
_entity.type
_entity.pdbx_description
1 polymer ?
#
loop_
_entity_poly.entity_id
_entity_poly.type
_entity_poly.pdbx_seq_one_letter_code
_entity_poly.pdbx_strand_id
1 'polypeptide(L)'
;MIEDDNQPITVTISRDVALVLDALFERAYESGDPLNFHLMNGGEWGAIEELAGKIESNLYEVFLPDYGERVNSARKRLQEKHGWPVGHEPTEPEK
;
A
#
# COMPACT_ATOMS: atom_id res chain seq x y z
N MET A 1 -4.61 24.72 -11.78
CA MET A 1 -3.79 24.33 -10.61
C MET A 1 -3.18 23.00 -10.96
N ILE A 2 -1.87 22.88 -10.90
CA ILE A 2 -1.20 21.58 -10.99
C ILE A 2 -1.35 20.99 -9.59
N GLU A 3 -2.22 19.99 -9.43
CA GLU A 3 -2.24 19.18 -8.22
C GLU A 3 -0.87 18.51 -8.13
N ASP A 4 -0.16 18.81 -7.06
CA ASP A 4 1.19 18.34 -6.82
C ASP A 4 1.12 16.88 -6.39
N ASP A 5 0.96 15.99 -7.38
CA ASP A 5 0.94 14.52 -7.30
C ASP A 5 2.15 13.91 -6.55
N ASN A 6 3.08 14.74 -6.10
CA ASN A 6 4.33 14.38 -5.45
C ASN A 6 4.47 14.96 -4.02
N GLN A 7 3.40 15.55 -3.46
CA GLN A 7 3.45 16.00 -2.07
C GLN A 7 3.54 14.80 -1.11
N PRO A 8 4.48 14.85 -0.15
CA PRO A 8 4.62 13.77 0.81
C PRO A 8 3.40 13.72 1.73
N ILE A 9 2.83 12.53 1.88
CA ILE A 9 1.87 12.23 2.93
C ILE A 9 2.64 11.70 4.13
N THR A 10 2.51 12.36 5.28
CA THR A 10 3.14 11.92 6.53
C THR A 10 2.11 11.20 7.39
N VAL A 11 2.36 9.92 7.69
CA VAL A 11 1.55 9.13 8.62
C VAL A 11 2.35 8.83 9.89
N THR A 12 1.71 8.98 11.04
CA THR A 12 2.27 8.57 12.34
C THR A 12 1.52 7.37 12.85
N ILE A 13 2.26 6.29 13.10
CA ILE A 13 1.77 5.00 13.62
C ILE A 13 2.55 4.63 14.89
N SER A 14 1.99 3.77 15.73
CA SER A 14 2.70 3.26 16.90
C SER A 14 3.88 2.36 16.50
N ARG A 15 4.84 2.18 17.42
CA ARG A 15 5.98 1.27 17.18
C ARG A 15 5.50 -0.17 16.99
N ASP A 16 4.48 -0.61 17.71
CA ASP A 16 3.93 -1.96 17.59
C ASP A 16 3.30 -2.18 16.21
N VAL A 17 2.55 -1.18 15.71
CA VAL A 17 1.98 -1.21 14.35
C VAL A 17 3.08 -1.24 13.29
N ALA A 18 4.14 -0.44 13.47
CA ALA A 18 5.28 -0.45 12.55
C ALA A 18 5.97 -1.82 12.50
N LEU A 19 6.21 -2.46 13.65
CA LEU A 19 6.85 -3.77 13.73
C LEU A 19 6.00 -4.87 13.07
N VAL A 20 4.68 -4.84 13.28
CA VAL A 20 3.76 -5.83 12.69
C VAL A 20 3.69 -5.66 11.18
N LEU A 21 3.62 -4.43 10.67
CA LEU A 21 3.58 -4.15 9.23
C LEU A 21 4.89 -4.54 8.53
N ASP A 22 6.03 -4.25 9.14
CA ASP A 22 7.35 -4.61 8.62
C ASP A 22 7.46 -6.13 8.41
N ALA A 23 7.19 -6.90 9.45
CA ALA A 23 7.21 -8.37 9.39
C ALA A 23 6.18 -8.95 8.40
N LEU A 24 5.02 -8.28 8.23
CA LEU A 24 4.01 -8.72 7.27
C LEU A 24 4.46 -8.46 5.83
N PHE A 25 4.99 -7.27 5.54
CA PHE A 25 5.47 -6.91 4.21
C PHE A 25 6.68 -7.72 3.78
N GLU A 26 7.60 -8.02 4.71
CA GLU A 26 8.73 -8.92 4.45
C GLU A 26 8.23 -10.29 3.99
N ARG A 27 7.29 -10.91 4.71
CA ARG A 27 6.72 -12.21 4.32
C ARG A 27 6.02 -12.19 2.97
N ALA A 28 5.25 -11.14 2.68
CA ALA A 28 4.56 -11.00 1.39
C ALA A 28 5.55 -10.78 0.24
N TYR A 29 6.63 -10.04 0.49
CA TYR A 29 7.67 -9.82 -0.51
C TYR A 29 8.48 -11.08 -0.80
N GLU A 30 8.90 -11.82 0.24
CA GLU A 30 9.68 -13.05 0.10
C GLU A 30 8.91 -14.18 -0.59
N SER A 31 7.62 -14.30 -0.29
CA SER A 31 6.75 -15.29 -0.91
C SER A 31 6.27 -14.88 -2.30
N GLY A 32 6.25 -13.58 -2.63
CA GLY A 32 5.64 -13.13 -3.88
C GLY A 32 4.13 -13.41 -3.96
N ASP A 33 3.49 -13.75 -2.85
CA ASP A 33 2.05 -13.99 -2.77
C ASP A 33 1.31 -12.68 -2.38
N PRO A 34 0.02 -12.54 -2.75
CA PRO A 34 -0.81 -11.47 -2.23
C PRO A 34 -0.79 -11.34 -0.70
N LEU A 35 -0.69 -10.11 -0.19
CA LEU A 35 -0.61 -9.78 1.24
C LEU A 35 -1.67 -10.48 2.10
N ASN A 36 -2.88 -10.66 1.56
CA ASN A 36 -3.99 -11.30 2.25
C ASN A 36 -3.75 -12.79 2.56
N PHE A 37 -2.83 -13.46 1.87
CA PHE A 37 -2.44 -14.83 2.18
C PHE A 37 -1.46 -14.92 3.36
N HIS A 38 -0.86 -13.80 3.79
CA HIS A 38 0.09 -13.74 4.91
C HIS A 38 -0.52 -13.25 6.22
N LEU A 39 -1.82 -12.98 6.25
CA LEU A 39 -2.54 -12.61 7.46
C LEU A 39 -2.71 -13.83 8.36
N MET A 40 -1.93 -13.89 9.42
CA MET A 40 -1.85 -14.99 10.37
C MET A 40 -2.67 -14.75 11.64
N ASN A 41 -2.91 -13.49 12.01
CA ASN A 41 -3.63 -13.17 13.26
C ASN A 41 -4.35 -11.81 13.22
N GLY A 42 -5.23 -11.58 14.21
CA GLY A 42 -6.01 -10.34 14.31
C GLY A 42 -5.18 -9.08 14.59
N GLY A 43 -3.96 -9.20 15.12
CA GLY A 43 -3.04 -8.07 15.30
C GLY A 43 -2.52 -7.50 13.98
N GLU A 44 -2.30 -8.35 12.97
CA GLU A 44 -1.92 -7.91 11.62
C GLU A 44 -3.08 -7.21 10.91
N TRP A 45 -4.30 -7.72 11.12
CA TRP A 45 -5.50 -7.04 10.63
C TRP A 45 -5.65 -5.67 11.29
N GLY A 46 -5.50 -5.58 12.62
CA GLY A 46 -5.55 -4.32 13.35
C GLY A 46 -4.47 -3.32 12.92
N ALA A 47 -3.26 -3.79 12.59
CA ALA A 47 -2.19 -2.94 12.10
C ALA A 47 -2.48 -2.36 10.71
N ILE A 48 -3.08 -3.16 9.80
CA ILE A 48 -3.55 -2.68 8.50
C ILE A 48 -4.69 -1.67 8.68
N GLU A 49 -5.68 -1.97 9.52
CA GLU A 49 -6.80 -1.07 9.78
C GLU A 49 -6.33 0.27 10.36
N GLU A 50 -5.36 0.27 11.28
CA GLU A 50 -4.80 1.51 11.82
C GLU A 50 -4.09 2.32 10.74
N LEU A 51 -3.22 1.71 9.93
CA LEU A 51 -2.52 2.41 8.86
C LEU A 51 -3.49 2.95 7.81
N ALA A 52 -4.47 2.15 7.39
CA ALA A 52 -5.49 2.54 6.43
C ALA A 52 -6.27 3.76 6.92
N GLY A 53 -6.72 3.74 8.18
CA GLY A 53 -7.41 4.88 8.79
C GLY A 53 -6.54 6.15 8.86
N LYS A 54 -5.23 6.02 9.11
CA LYS A 54 -4.30 7.16 9.06
C LYS A 54 -4.14 7.72 7.65
N ILE A 55 -4.07 6.86 6.63
CA ILE A 55 -3.96 7.29 5.23
C ILE A 55 -5.23 8.02 4.81
N GLU A 56 -6.41 7.43 5.03
CA GLU A 56 -7.71 8.04 4.70
C GLU A 56 -7.89 9.40 5.37
N SER A 57 -7.44 9.55 6.61
CA SER A 57 -7.49 10.82 7.34
C SER A 57 -6.60 11.92 6.75
N ASN A 58 -5.58 11.56 5.99
CA ASN A 58 -4.61 12.50 5.39
C ASN A 58 -4.74 12.61 3.86
N LEU A 59 -5.58 11.80 3.23
CA LEU A 59 -5.75 11.72 1.78
C LEU A 59 -7.18 12.11 1.42
N TYR A 60 -7.42 13.40 1.14
CA TYR A 60 -8.77 13.91 0.84
C TYR A 60 -9.33 13.36 -0.49
N GLU A 61 -8.45 12.91 -1.38
CA GLU A 61 -8.77 12.39 -2.71
C GLU A 61 -9.72 11.19 -2.65
N VAL A 62 -9.73 10.44 -1.54
CA VAL A 62 -10.66 9.31 -1.33
C VAL A 62 -12.13 9.72 -1.38
N PHE A 63 -12.42 11.00 -1.16
CA PHE A 63 -13.78 11.55 -1.19
C PHE A 63 -14.12 12.25 -2.51
N LEU A 64 -13.20 12.29 -3.48
CA LEU A 64 -13.44 12.92 -4.77
C LEU A 64 -14.21 11.99 -5.74
N PRO A 65 -15.10 12.53 -6.59
CA PRO A 65 -15.87 11.71 -7.55
C PRO A 65 -15.01 10.92 -8.55
N ASP A 66 -13.81 11.40 -8.84
CA ASP A 66 -12.85 10.82 -9.78
C ASP A 66 -11.76 9.96 -9.09
N TYR A 67 -11.96 9.58 -7.81
CA TYR A 67 -10.98 8.80 -7.05
C TYR A 67 -10.49 7.54 -7.78
N GLY A 68 -11.38 6.80 -8.45
CA GLY A 68 -10.99 5.61 -9.22
C GLY A 68 -10.03 5.91 -10.38
N GLU A 69 -10.21 7.03 -11.07
CA GLU A 69 -9.33 7.47 -12.16
C GLU A 69 -7.97 7.93 -11.62
N ARG A 70 -7.97 8.61 -10.48
CA ARG A 70 -6.77 9.02 -9.75
C ARG A 70 -5.94 7.82 -9.31
N VAL A 71 -6.57 6.81 -8.71
CA VAL A 71 -5.91 5.56 -8.28
C VAL A 71 -5.29 4.84 -9.49
N ASN A 72 -5.99 4.73 -10.60
CA ASN A 72 -5.46 4.06 -11.80
C ASN A 72 -4.27 4.82 -12.39
N SER A 73 -4.31 6.15 -12.38
CA SER A 73 -3.19 6.98 -12.82
C SER A 73 -1.99 6.84 -11.88
N ALA A 74 -2.21 6.84 -10.57
CA ALA A 74 -1.17 6.62 -9.57
C ALA A 74 -0.51 5.23 -9.71
N ARG A 75 -1.28 4.16 -9.95
CA ARG A 75 -0.76 2.81 -10.21
C ARG A 75 0.19 2.79 -11.40
N LYS A 76 -0.18 3.42 -12.53
CA LYS A 76 0.68 3.50 -13.73
C LYS A 76 1.99 4.22 -13.43
N ARG A 77 1.93 5.38 -12.74
CA ARG A 77 3.14 6.13 -12.36
C ARG A 77 4.06 5.32 -11.44
N LEU A 78 3.50 4.56 -10.49
CA LEU A 78 4.29 3.70 -9.61
C LEU A 78 4.95 2.54 -10.38
N GLN A 79 4.21 1.90 -11.29
CA GLN A 79 4.76 0.85 -12.17
C GLN A 79 5.93 1.38 -13.00
N GLU A 80 5.75 2.54 -13.65
CA GLU A 80 6.79 3.20 -14.43
C GLU A 80 8.01 3.57 -13.57
N LYS A 81 7.79 4.12 -12.37
CA LYS A 81 8.85 4.50 -11.42
C LYS A 81 9.69 3.31 -10.97
N HIS A 82 9.07 2.15 -10.77
CA HIS A 82 9.73 0.93 -10.30
C HIS A 82 10.19 0.01 -11.43
N GLY A 83 9.89 0.35 -12.69
CA GLY A 83 10.23 -0.48 -13.85
C GLY A 83 9.42 -1.78 -13.96
N TRP A 84 8.25 -1.84 -13.32
CA TRP A 84 7.38 -3.01 -13.37
C TRP A 84 6.46 -2.98 -14.60
N PRO A 85 6.34 -4.08 -15.37
CA PRO A 85 5.45 -4.11 -16.52
C PRO A 85 3.99 -3.95 -16.10
N VAL A 86 3.16 -3.41 -17.01
CA VAL A 86 1.70 -3.40 -16.85
C VAL A 86 1.23 -4.85 -16.75
N GLY A 87 0.67 -5.23 -15.60
CA GLY A 87 0.29 -6.61 -15.31
C GLY A 87 1.38 -7.44 -14.63
N HIS A 88 2.41 -6.82 -14.04
CA HIS A 88 3.28 -7.51 -13.08
C HIS A 88 2.45 -7.97 -11.88
N GLU A 89 2.06 -9.24 -11.90
CA GLU A 89 1.66 -9.95 -10.69
C GLU A 89 2.91 -10.13 -9.83
N PRO A 90 2.81 -10.00 -8.50
CA PRO A 90 3.85 -10.46 -7.58
C PRO A 90 4.32 -11.84 -8.04
N THR A 91 5.60 -11.96 -8.36
CA THR A 91 6.12 -13.20 -8.95
C THR A 91 6.06 -14.30 -7.91
N GLU A 92 5.44 -15.43 -8.23
CA GLU A 92 5.59 -16.66 -7.45
C GLU A 92 7.09 -16.87 -7.13
N PRO A 93 7.43 -17.28 -5.91
CA PRO A 93 8.82 -17.38 -5.51
C PRO A 93 9.44 -18.54 -6.28
N GLU A 94 10.63 -18.34 -6.85
CA GLU A 94 11.38 -19.43 -7.48
C GLU A 94 11.68 -20.50 -6.40
N LYS A 95 11.17 -21.71 -6.63
CA LYS A 95 11.27 -22.88 -5.74
C LYS A 95 12.71 -23.35 -5.50
#